data_AF-A0A924W160-F1
#
_entry.id   AF-A0A924W160-F1
#
_cell.length_a   1.000
_cell.length_b   1.000
_cell.length_c   1.000
_cell.angle_alpha   90.00
_cell.angle_beta   90.00
_cell.angle_gamma   90.00
#
_symmetry.space_group_name_H-M   'P 1'
#
loop_
_entity.id
_entity.type
_entity.pdbx_description
1 polymer ?
#
loop_
_entity_poly.entity_id
_entity_poly.type
_entity_poly.pdbx_seq_one_letter_code
_entity_poly.pdbx_strand_id
1 'polypeptide(L)'
;MLSRRTAFAALLAASTVAFSADVQNMGGSWKLNQEKSRWGKRDKPTGVELKIEHNEPAIRYTGTVINANATDRRDFKFDGAIDGQPHPATGPEGEGAMTINRVNKFTTKWTFRSNDGKVTEEAMTSISGNGREMTRRMERKAPEGTVTWTEFYEKTS
;
A
#
# COMPACT_ATOMS: atom_id res chain seq x y z
N MET A 1 10.65 29.94 61.57
CA MET A 1 11.21 30.27 60.23
C MET A 1 11.66 28.97 59.56
N LEU A 2 11.63 28.93 58.22
CA LEU A 2 11.84 27.80 57.28
C LEU A 2 10.64 26.81 57.21
N SER A 3 9.66 26.91 56.31
CA SER A 3 9.57 27.20 54.85
C SER A 3 9.99 26.05 53.92
N ARG A 4 8.98 25.56 53.15
CA ARG A 4 9.03 25.13 51.74
C ARG A 4 9.60 23.70 51.48
N ARG A 5 9.02 22.83 50.63
CA ARG A 5 8.16 22.98 49.44
C ARG A 5 7.34 21.70 49.17
N THR A 6 6.04 21.85 48.91
CA THR A 6 5.20 20.83 48.26
C THR A 6 5.55 20.80 46.77
N ALA A 7 5.97 19.66 46.24
CA ALA A 7 6.18 19.48 44.80
C ALA A 7 4.86 19.04 44.14
N PHE A 8 4.25 19.92 43.36
CA PHE A 8 3.19 19.57 42.41
C PHE A 8 3.82 18.99 41.15
N ALA A 9 3.67 17.69 40.92
CA ALA A 9 3.97 17.08 39.64
C ALA A 9 2.75 17.26 38.71
N ALA A 10 2.87 18.17 37.74
CA ALA A 10 1.87 18.31 36.68
C ALA A 10 2.08 17.19 35.65
N LEU A 11 1.15 16.23 35.58
CA LEU A 11 1.03 15.32 34.44
C LEU A 11 0.56 16.14 33.23
N LEU A 12 1.45 16.41 32.27
CA LEU A 12 1.04 16.78 30.91
C LEU A 12 0.53 15.51 30.23
N ALA A 13 -0.79 15.34 30.17
CA ALA A 13 -1.41 14.41 29.25
C ALA A 13 -1.20 14.95 27.82
N ALA A 14 -0.26 14.37 27.08
CA ALA A 14 -0.11 14.62 25.66
C ALA A 14 -1.30 13.99 24.91
N SER A 15 -2.38 14.74 24.74
CA SER A 15 -3.47 14.39 23.86
C SER A 15 -2.97 14.44 22.41
N THR A 16 -2.60 13.28 21.85
CA THR A 16 -2.37 13.13 20.41
C THR A 16 -3.72 13.30 19.70
N VAL A 17 -4.00 14.53 19.30
CA VAL A 17 -5.06 14.82 18.33
C VAL A 17 -4.58 14.18 17.02
N ALA A 18 -5.14 13.01 16.68
CA ALA A 18 -5.00 12.45 15.36
C ALA A 18 -5.71 13.38 14.39
N PHE A 19 -4.96 14.33 13.81
CA PHE A 19 -5.44 15.06 12.65
C PHE A 19 -5.69 14.02 11.56
N SER A 20 -6.96 13.77 11.25
CA SER A 20 -7.32 13.21 9.95
C SER A 20 -6.92 14.27 8.92
N ALA A 21 -5.64 14.28 8.55
CA ALA A 21 -5.16 15.11 7.46
C ALA A 21 -6.05 14.83 6.25
N ASP A 22 -6.40 15.86 5.48
CA ASP A 22 -7.13 15.73 4.22
C ASP A 22 -6.25 14.96 3.22
N VAL A 23 -6.19 13.64 3.40
CA VAL A 23 -5.45 12.68 2.61
C VAL A 23 -6.34 12.18 1.49
N GLN A 24 -5.71 11.95 0.33
CA GLN A 24 -6.44 11.44 -0.81
C GLN A 24 -6.98 10.05 -0.50
N ASN A 25 -8.29 9.91 -0.57
CA ASN A 25 -8.94 8.62 -0.40
C ASN A 25 -8.57 7.70 -1.58
N MET A 26 -8.03 6.52 -1.29
CA MET A 26 -7.62 5.50 -2.28
C MET A 26 -8.75 4.54 -2.66
N GLY A 27 -9.89 4.62 -1.97
CA GLY A 27 -11.00 3.69 -2.07
C GLY A 27 -11.75 3.77 -3.40
N GLY A 28 -12.29 2.63 -3.81
CA GLY A 28 -13.07 2.44 -5.03
C GLY A 28 -12.62 1.21 -5.81
N SER A 29 -13.22 1.03 -6.98
CA SER A 29 -12.84 -0.01 -7.93
C SER A 29 -11.92 0.57 -8.99
N TRP A 30 -10.90 -0.19 -9.36
CA TRP A 30 -9.80 0.22 -10.22
C TRP A 30 -9.53 -0.84 -11.25
N LYS A 31 -9.35 -0.42 -12.50
CA LYS A 31 -8.99 -1.30 -13.61
C LYS A 31 -7.67 -0.88 -14.21
N LEU A 32 -6.79 -1.86 -14.44
CA LEU A 32 -5.49 -1.64 -15.06
C LEU A 32 -5.63 -1.08 -16.48
N ASN A 33 -5.00 0.05 -16.73
CA ASN A 33 -4.75 0.56 -18.08
C ASN A 33 -3.45 -0.08 -18.60
N GLN A 34 -3.61 -1.16 -19.36
CA GLN A 34 -2.52 -1.94 -19.92
C GLN A 34 -1.66 -1.18 -20.94
N GLU A 35 -2.22 -0.19 -21.62
CA GLU A 35 -1.55 0.60 -22.66
C GLU A 35 -0.64 1.66 -22.03
N LYS A 36 -1.11 2.30 -20.95
CA LYS A 36 -0.32 3.27 -20.16
C LYS A 36 0.73 2.58 -19.29
N SER A 37 0.51 1.32 -18.88
CA SER A 37 1.44 0.55 -18.04
C SER A 37 2.76 0.20 -18.72
N ARG A 38 3.81 -0.04 -17.92
CA ARG A 38 5.17 -0.35 -18.35
C ARG A 38 5.69 -1.55 -17.56
N TRP A 39 5.95 -2.68 -18.23
CA TRP A 39 6.21 -3.97 -17.56
C TRP A 39 7.69 -4.29 -17.33
N GLY A 40 8.60 -3.51 -17.92
CA GLY A 40 10.03 -3.81 -17.85
C GLY A 40 10.32 -5.21 -18.40
N LYS A 41 11.01 -6.04 -17.62
CA LYS A 41 11.34 -7.43 -17.96
C LYS A 41 10.25 -8.44 -17.58
N ARG A 42 9.10 -7.99 -17.06
CA ARG A 42 8.00 -8.87 -16.65
C ARG A 42 7.03 -9.14 -17.79
N ASP A 43 6.41 -10.30 -17.74
CA ASP A 43 5.26 -10.59 -18.58
C ASP A 43 4.10 -9.65 -18.25
N LYS A 44 3.53 -9.09 -19.30
CA LYS A 44 2.36 -8.21 -19.21
C LYS A 44 1.12 -9.05 -18.88
N PRO A 45 0.41 -8.80 -17.76
CA PRO A 45 -0.89 -9.42 -17.51
C PRO A 45 -1.92 -8.90 -18.52
N THR A 46 -2.93 -9.73 -18.79
CA THR A 46 -4.09 -9.37 -19.64
C THR A 46 -5.04 -8.42 -18.92
N GLY A 47 -5.01 -8.38 -17.58
CA GLY A 47 -5.79 -7.42 -16.82
C GLY A 47 -5.51 -7.51 -15.32
N VAL A 48 -5.84 -6.43 -14.61
CA VAL A 48 -5.93 -6.43 -13.16
C VAL A 48 -7.17 -5.62 -12.76
N GLU A 49 -7.97 -6.21 -11.89
CA GLU A 49 -9.09 -5.56 -11.24
C GLU A 49 -8.79 -5.47 -9.74
N LEU A 50 -9.02 -4.29 -9.15
CA LEU A 50 -8.68 -3.99 -7.78
C LEU A 50 -9.83 -3.24 -7.13
N LYS A 51 -10.30 -3.72 -5.98
CA LYS A 51 -11.23 -3.00 -5.10
C LYS A 51 -10.48 -2.60 -3.84
N ILE A 52 -10.51 -1.32 -3.51
CA ILE A 52 -9.92 -0.76 -2.29
C ILE A 52 -11.04 -0.22 -1.40
N GLU A 53 -11.05 -0.63 -0.15
CA GLU A 53 -11.82 -0.01 0.93
C GLU A 53 -10.83 0.77 1.80
N HIS A 54 -10.98 2.09 1.87
CA HIS A 54 -10.03 2.96 2.55
C HIS A 54 -10.76 3.90 3.50
N ASN A 55 -10.54 3.66 4.80
CA ASN A 55 -11.04 4.45 5.92
C ASN A 55 -9.84 4.75 6.82
N GLU A 56 -9.13 5.83 6.53
CA GLU A 56 -7.82 6.15 7.14
C GLU A 56 -7.80 5.89 8.67
N PRO A 57 -6.80 5.16 9.19
CA PRO A 57 -5.67 4.54 8.47
C PRO A 57 -5.96 3.15 7.93
N ALA A 58 -7.15 2.58 8.17
CA ALA A 58 -7.50 1.24 7.74
C ALA A 58 -7.61 1.16 6.21
N ILE A 59 -7.03 0.10 5.65
CA ILE A 59 -7.09 -0.19 4.23
C ILE A 59 -7.25 -1.69 4.00
N ARG A 60 -8.25 -2.04 3.20
CA ARG A 60 -8.43 -3.38 2.66
C ARG A 60 -8.37 -3.29 1.16
N TYR A 61 -7.76 -4.29 0.53
CA TYR A 61 -7.91 -4.43 -0.90
C TYR A 61 -8.05 -5.89 -1.29
N THR A 62 -8.84 -6.10 -2.33
CA THR A 62 -8.99 -7.38 -3.01
C THR A 62 -8.79 -7.15 -4.49
N GLY A 63 -8.25 -8.12 -5.19
CA GLY A 63 -8.17 -8.01 -6.63
C GLY A 63 -7.89 -9.34 -7.28
N THR A 64 -7.94 -9.30 -8.61
CA THR A 64 -7.68 -10.44 -9.47
C THR A 64 -6.70 -10.02 -10.54
N VAL A 65 -5.61 -10.76 -10.66
CA VAL A 65 -4.71 -10.67 -11.82
C VAL A 65 -5.16 -11.69 -12.85
N ILE A 66 -5.32 -11.24 -14.09
CA ILE A 66 -5.55 -12.09 -15.25
C ILE A 66 -4.21 -12.18 -15.98
N ASN A 67 -3.58 -13.35 -15.96
CA ASN A 67 -2.25 -13.54 -16.51
C ASN A 67 -2.24 -13.47 -18.05
N ALA A 68 -1.04 -13.51 -18.65
CA ALA A 68 -0.84 -13.35 -20.09
C ALA A 68 -1.55 -14.43 -20.93
N ASN A 69 -1.76 -15.63 -20.39
CA ASN A 69 -2.51 -16.70 -21.06
C ASN A 69 -4.04 -16.54 -20.98
N ALA A 70 -4.53 -15.49 -20.30
CA ALA A 70 -5.93 -15.14 -20.10
C ALA A 70 -6.83 -16.18 -19.37
N THR A 71 -6.36 -17.41 -19.21
CA THR A 71 -7.03 -18.49 -18.48
C THR A 71 -6.66 -18.50 -17.00
N ASP A 72 -5.41 -18.14 -16.67
CA ASP A 72 -4.95 -18.19 -15.29
C ASP A 72 -5.30 -16.90 -14.57
N ARG A 73 -6.16 -17.04 -13.57
CA ARG A 73 -6.55 -15.96 -12.67
C ARG A 73 -5.95 -16.20 -11.30
N ARG A 74 -5.38 -15.15 -10.73
CA ARG A 74 -4.87 -15.18 -9.35
C ARG A 74 -5.55 -14.09 -8.55
N ASP A 75 -6.36 -14.50 -7.59
CA ASP A 75 -6.93 -13.59 -6.60
C ASP A 75 -5.89 -13.23 -5.54
N PHE A 76 -6.02 -12.03 -5.00
CA PHE A 76 -5.20 -11.55 -3.90
C PHE A 76 -6.05 -10.68 -2.98
N LYS A 77 -5.70 -10.67 -1.71
CA LYS A 77 -6.35 -9.85 -0.69
C LYS A 77 -5.35 -9.38 0.35
N PHE A 78 -5.70 -8.29 1.01
CA PHE A 78 -4.97 -7.75 2.14
C PHE A 78 -5.91 -6.98 3.05
N ASP A 79 -5.65 -7.05 4.34
CA ASP A 79 -6.32 -6.28 5.38
C ASP A 79 -5.23 -5.74 6.31
N GLY A 80 -5.18 -4.42 6.48
CA GLY A 80 -4.18 -3.77 7.32
C GLY A 80 -4.41 -2.26 7.42
N ALA A 81 -3.34 -1.53 7.70
CA ALA A 81 -3.41 -0.09 7.89
C ALA A 81 -2.18 0.66 7.35
N ILE A 82 -2.35 1.96 7.13
CA ILE A 82 -1.32 2.93 6.74
C ILE A 82 -0.67 3.49 8.01
N ASP A 83 -0.09 2.62 8.82
CA ASP A 83 0.41 2.90 10.17
C ASP A 83 1.92 2.61 10.33
N GLY A 84 2.59 2.19 9.25
CA GLY A 84 3.99 1.80 9.28
C GLY A 84 4.27 0.49 10.03
N GLN A 85 3.25 -0.24 10.47
CA GLN A 85 3.39 -1.53 11.14
C GLN A 85 3.31 -2.69 10.13
N PRO A 86 3.93 -3.84 10.43
CA PRO A 86 3.78 -5.04 9.62
C PRO A 86 2.41 -5.69 9.85
N HIS A 87 1.68 -5.93 8.76
CA HIS A 87 0.42 -6.69 8.74
C HIS A 87 0.61 -7.97 7.91
N PRO A 88 0.07 -9.13 8.34
CA PRO A 88 0.17 -10.36 7.57
C PRO A 88 -0.32 -10.20 6.14
N ALA A 89 0.43 -10.75 5.18
CA ALA A 89 0.10 -10.68 3.77
C ALA A 89 0.53 -11.95 3.04
N THR A 90 -0.19 -12.30 1.98
CA THR A 90 0.19 -13.37 1.06
C THR A 90 0.44 -12.78 -0.30
N GLY A 91 1.67 -12.89 -0.79
CA GLY A 91 2.07 -12.48 -2.13
C GLY A 91 2.20 -13.69 -3.07
N PRO A 92 2.55 -13.45 -4.35
CA PRO A 92 2.83 -14.52 -5.31
C PRO A 92 3.95 -15.48 -4.85
N GLU A 93 4.87 -14.98 -4.02
CA GLU A 93 6.03 -15.70 -3.50
C GLU A 93 5.76 -16.41 -2.16
N GLY A 94 4.51 -16.36 -1.68
CA GLY A 94 4.08 -16.98 -0.42
C GLY A 94 3.74 -16.00 0.69
N GLU A 95 3.81 -16.48 1.93
CA GLU A 95 3.47 -15.70 3.13
C GLU A 95 4.56 -14.69 3.51
N GLY A 96 4.12 -13.58 4.09
CA GLY A 96 4.98 -12.50 4.51
C GLY A 96 4.24 -11.44 5.32
N ALA A 97 4.83 -10.25 5.37
CA ALA A 97 4.22 -9.08 5.97
C ALA A 97 4.28 -7.89 5.01
N MET A 98 3.21 -7.11 4.99
CA MET A 98 3.12 -5.82 4.30
C MET A 98 3.19 -4.70 5.31
N THR A 99 3.99 -3.69 5.03
CA THR A 99 4.00 -2.41 5.76
C THR A 99 3.60 -1.30 4.81
N ILE A 100 2.77 -0.36 5.28
CA ILE A 100 2.33 0.78 4.47
C ILE A 100 2.60 2.07 5.22
N ASN A 101 3.32 2.98 4.56
CA ASN A 101 3.66 4.29 5.09
C ASN A 101 3.04 5.39 4.22
N ARG A 102 2.46 6.40 4.85
CA ARG A 102 2.03 7.62 4.17
C ARG A 102 3.27 8.46 3.85
N VAL A 103 3.45 8.81 2.57
CA VAL A 103 4.57 9.65 2.12
C VAL A 103 4.12 11.11 2.02
N ASN A 104 2.93 11.34 1.48
CA ASN A 104 2.26 12.64 1.43
C ASN A 104 0.76 12.45 1.18
N LYS A 105 0.00 13.55 1.05
CA LYS A 105 -1.45 13.55 0.79
C LYS A 105 -1.88 12.55 -0.31
N PHE A 106 -1.10 12.41 -1.37
CA PHE A 106 -1.46 11.63 -2.56
C PHE A 106 -0.77 10.27 -2.64
N THR A 107 0.25 10.01 -1.81
CA THR A 107 1.19 8.92 -2.03
C THR A 107 1.43 8.08 -0.78
N THR A 108 1.43 6.77 -0.97
CA THR A 108 1.80 5.76 0.03
C THR A 108 2.95 4.90 -0.48
N LYS A 109 3.83 4.46 0.42
CA LYS A 109 4.85 3.46 0.17
C LYS A 109 4.40 2.15 0.80
N TRP A 110 4.30 1.11 -0.01
CA TRP A 110 3.98 -0.26 0.41
C TRP A 110 5.27 -1.07 0.36
N THR A 111 5.46 -1.96 1.32
CA THR A 111 6.63 -2.85 1.36
C THR A 111 6.21 -4.22 1.84
N PHE A 112 6.23 -5.19 0.94
CA PHE A 112 6.09 -6.60 1.27
C PHE A 112 7.46 -7.22 1.54
N ARG A 113 7.55 -8.08 2.55
CA ARG A 113 8.70 -8.94 2.82
C ARG A 113 8.20 -10.37 3.03
N SER A 114 8.79 -11.33 2.32
CA SER A 114 8.51 -12.76 2.54
C SER A 114 9.04 -13.21 3.90
N ASN A 115 8.37 -14.20 4.51
CA ASN A 115 8.78 -14.75 5.80
C ASN A 115 10.19 -15.37 5.77
N ASP A 116 10.63 -15.87 4.62
CA ASP A 116 11.98 -16.41 4.43
C ASP A 116 13.05 -15.32 4.16
N GLY A 117 12.64 -14.06 4.10
CA GLY A 117 13.52 -12.90 3.88
C GLY A 117 14.12 -12.79 2.47
N LYS A 118 13.78 -13.69 1.54
CA LYS A 118 14.38 -13.70 0.20
C LYS A 118 13.78 -12.69 -0.75
N VAL A 119 12.52 -12.32 -0.53
CA VAL A 119 11.79 -11.40 -1.41
C VAL A 119 11.42 -10.13 -0.66
N THR A 120 11.70 -8.98 -1.30
CA THR A 120 11.13 -7.70 -0.92
C THR A 120 10.49 -7.06 -2.14
N GLU A 121 9.25 -6.60 -2.00
CA GLU A 121 8.56 -5.82 -3.03
C GLU A 121 8.18 -4.46 -2.45
N GLU A 122 8.57 -3.39 -3.12
CA GLU A 122 8.19 -2.03 -2.78
C GLU A 122 7.27 -1.44 -3.85
N ALA A 123 6.23 -0.75 -3.42
CA ALA A 123 5.34 0.01 -4.29
C ALA A 123 5.19 1.45 -3.83
N MET A 124 5.51 2.40 -4.70
CA MET A 124 5.07 3.79 -4.54
C MET A 124 3.73 3.95 -5.24
N THR A 125 2.66 4.05 -4.46
CA THR A 125 1.28 4.15 -4.93
C THR A 125 0.80 5.60 -4.79
N SER A 126 0.49 6.25 -5.91
CA SER A 126 -0.02 7.62 -5.95
C SER A 126 -1.42 7.67 -6.55
N ILE A 127 -2.30 8.48 -5.96
CA ILE A 127 -3.63 8.81 -6.48
C ILE A 127 -3.61 10.23 -7.04
N SER A 128 -4.17 10.43 -8.23
CA SER A 128 -4.31 11.76 -8.83
C SER A 128 -5.17 12.69 -7.96
N GLY A 129 -5.00 14.01 -8.11
CA GLY A 129 -5.77 14.99 -7.31
C GLY A 129 -7.29 14.93 -7.52
N ASN A 130 -7.75 14.44 -8.67
CA ASN A 130 -9.17 14.20 -8.93
C ASN A 130 -9.67 12.82 -8.45
N GLY A 131 -8.79 11.99 -7.88
CA GLY A 131 -9.14 10.65 -7.38
C GLY A 131 -9.49 9.62 -8.45
N ARG A 132 -9.22 9.88 -9.73
CA ARG A 132 -9.65 9.01 -10.86
C ARG A 132 -8.54 8.13 -11.43
N GLU A 133 -7.28 8.44 -11.13
CA GLU A 133 -6.13 7.69 -11.63
C GLU A 133 -5.26 7.24 -10.46
N MET A 134 -4.77 6.01 -10.55
CA MET A 134 -3.79 5.47 -9.61
C MET A 134 -2.56 5.01 -10.38
N THR A 135 -1.38 5.39 -9.90
CA THR A 135 -0.10 4.93 -10.44
C THR A 135 0.64 4.16 -9.36
N ARG A 136 1.10 2.95 -9.67
CA ARG A 136 1.96 2.15 -8.80
C ARG A 136 3.31 1.95 -9.47
N ARG A 137 4.37 2.46 -8.86
CA ARG A 137 5.76 2.19 -9.28
C ARG A 137 6.32 1.10 -8.40
N MET A 138 6.65 -0.02 -9.02
CA MET A 138 6.96 -1.26 -8.34
C MET A 138 8.44 -1.59 -8.52
N GLU A 139 9.09 -2.04 -7.46
CA GLU A 139 10.39 -2.69 -7.48
C GLU A 139 10.31 -3.98 -6.68
N ARG A 140 10.73 -5.10 -7.26
CA ARG A 140 10.85 -6.38 -6.57
C ARG A 140 12.30 -6.84 -6.59
N LYS A 141 12.83 -7.16 -5.43
CA LYS A 141 14.12 -7.82 -5.22
C LYS A 141 13.89 -9.25 -4.79
N ALA A 142 14.52 -10.18 -5.49
CA ALA A 142 14.46 -11.61 -5.22
C ALA A 142 15.82 -12.27 -5.60
N PRO A 143 16.10 -13.52 -5.24
CA PRO A 143 17.39 -14.17 -5.53
C PRO A 143 17.78 -14.19 -7.02
N GLU A 144 16.80 -14.27 -7.91
CA GLU A 144 16.94 -14.22 -9.37
C GLU A 144 17.26 -12.82 -9.91
N GLY A 145 17.14 -11.78 -9.08
CA GLY A 145 17.49 -10.40 -9.39
C GLY A 145 16.39 -9.39 -9.10
N THR A 146 16.62 -8.15 -9.56
CA THR A 146 15.72 -7.02 -9.37
C THR A 146 14.91 -6.76 -10.63
N VAL A 147 13.60 -6.57 -10.48
CA VAL A 147 12.69 -6.16 -11.56
C VAL A 147 11.89 -4.93 -11.14
N THR A 148 11.62 -4.04 -12.10
CA THR A 148 10.84 -2.83 -11.89
C THR A 148 9.76 -2.71 -12.95
N TRP A 149 8.57 -2.25 -12.56
CA TRP A 149 7.47 -1.98 -13.49
C TRP A 149 6.60 -0.83 -12.97
N THR A 150 5.75 -0.30 -13.83
CA THR A 150 4.78 0.75 -13.47
C THR A 150 3.40 0.35 -13.96
N GLU A 151 2.45 0.36 -13.06
CA GLU A 151 1.05 0.07 -13.32
C GLU A 151 0.26 1.38 -13.28
N PHE A 152 -0.58 1.60 -14.28
CA PHE A 152 -1.55 2.69 -14.30
C PHE A 152 -2.94 2.09 -14.20
N TYR A 153 -3.78 2.68 -13.35
CA TYR A 153 -5.15 2.26 -13.13
C TYR A 153 -6.09 3.45 -13.29
N GLU A 154 -7.28 3.14 -13.78
CA GLU A 154 -8.40 4.07 -13.88
C GLU A 154 -9.52 3.62 -12.95
N LYS A 155 -10.11 4.57 -12.22
CA LYS A 155 -11.21 4.31 -11.30
C LYS A 155 -12.49 4.02 -12.09
N THR A 156 -13.18 2.95 -11.73
CA THR A 156 -14.42 2.50 -12.38
C THR A 156 -15.67 2.69 -11.53
N SER A 157 -15.54 2.76 -10.21
CA SER A 157 -16.62 3.09 -9.26
C SER A 157 -16.08 3.70 -7.98
#